data_AF-A0A9D8WWH8-F1
#
_entry.id   AF-A0A9D8WWH8-F1
#
_cell.length_a   1.000
_cell.length_b   1.000
_cell.length_c   1.000
_cell.angle_alpha   90.00
_cell.angle_beta   90.00
_cell.angle_gamma   90.00
#
_symmetry.space_group_name_H-M   'P 1'
#
loop_
_entity.id
_entity.type
_entity.pdbx_description
1 polymer ?
#
loop_
_entity_poly.entity_id
_entity_poly.type
_entity_poly.pdbx_seq_one_letter_code
_entity_poly.pdbx_strand_id
1 'polypeptide(L)'
;LDSRFTMRCPGMTKRGFTLIELLVVVLIIGILSSVALPQYTKAVEKSRATQGMVLVNSLVTAQKVYYMANGKYAAGFDELDIDLPGNPVGSSAVIKDFDIRMDEMNNSSLAHIQAMYNRQEWGRNWYILFYFSRDKLYCVAHTGSEAGNRLCKSFSLQPENCPEGGFLCYPV
;
A
#
# COMPACT_ATOMS: atom_id res chain seq x y z
N LEU A 1 2.84 75.64 27.66
CA LEU A 1 2.07 74.79 26.72
C LEU A 1 3.02 74.33 25.63
N ASP A 2 3.92 73.43 26.01
CA ASP A 2 4.97 72.88 25.14
C ASP A 2 4.87 71.36 25.17
N SER A 3 5.44 70.74 24.14
CA SER A 3 5.74 69.32 23.93
C SER A 3 4.71 68.50 23.15
N ARG A 4 4.88 68.57 21.83
CA ARG A 4 4.42 67.58 20.84
C ARG A 4 5.01 66.22 21.19
N PHE A 5 4.16 65.24 21.50
CA PHE A 5 4.57 63.84 21.64
C PHE A 5 4.62 63.19 20.25
N THR A 6 5.74 63.31 19.55
CA THR A 6 6.01 62.56 18.33
C THR A 6 6.55 61.18 18.69
N MET A 7 5.69 60.16 18.62
CA MET A 7 6.06 58.76 18.80
C MET A 7 6.97 58.34 17.62
N ARG A 8 8.27 58.23 17.89
CA ARG A 8 9.28 57.78 16.92
C ARG A 8 9.37 56.26 17.02
N CYS A 9 8.65 55.54 16.16
CA CYS A 9 8.86 54.10 16.02
C CYS A 9 10.34 53.88 15.63
N PRO A 10 11.11 53.08 16.40
CA PRO A 10 12.48 52.75 16.02
C PRO A 10 12.42 52.04 14.68
N GLY A 11 13.17 52.56 13.70
CA GLY A 11 13.16 52.06 12.33
C GLY A 11 13.49 50.57 12.32
N MET A 12 12.45 49.76 12.15
CA MET A 12 12.60 48.33 11.92
C MET A 12 13.35 48.21 10.59
N THR A 13 14.62 47.84 10.65
CA THR A 13 15.44 47.61 9.46
C THR A 13 14.74 46.54 8.64
N LYS A 14 14.10 46.95 7.54
CA LYS A 14 13.50 46.03 6.58
C LYS A 14 14.64 45.25 5.93
N ARG A 15 14.99 44.11 6.51
CA ARG A 15 15.86 43.10 5.90
C ARG A 15 15.07 42.51 4.73
N GLY A 16 15.27 43.06 3.54
CA GLY A 16 14.74 42.48 2.31
C GLY A 16 15.56 41.25 1.95
N PHE A 17 14.88 40.13 1.65
CA PHE A 17 15.50 38.97 1.01
C PHE A 17 16.09 39.40 -0.33
N THR A 18 17.31 38.96 -0.62
CA THR A 18 17.93 39.26 -1.91
C THR A 18 17.40 38.30 -2.98
N LEU A 19 17.25 38.77 -4.22
CA LEU A 19 16.75 37.94 -5.32
C LEU A 19 17.71 36.76 -5.61
N ILE A 20 19.01 36.98 -5.42
CA ILE A 20 20.04 35.94 -5.56
C ILE A 20 19.94 34.84 -4.48
N GLU A 21 19.59 35.21 -3.25
CA GLU A 21 19.40 34.26 -2.15
C GLU A 21 18.21 33.33 -2.42
N LEU A 22 17.12 33.86 -2.99
CA LEU A 22 16.00 33.02 -3.42
C LEU A 22 16.36 32.14 -4.64
N LEU A 23 17.19 32.63 -5.57
CA LEU A 23 17.61 31.87 -6.75
C LEU A 23 18.44 30.64 -6.38
N VAL A 24 19.40 30.78 -5.47
CA VAL A 24 20.21 29.65 -5.00
C VAL A 24 19.36 28.63 -4.24
N VAL A 25 18.38 29.08 -3.45
CA VAL A 25 17.49 28.17 -2.70
C VAL A 25 16.64 27.31 -3.64
N VAL A 26 16.00 27.90 -4.66
CA VAL A 26 15.19 27.12 -5.61
C VAL A 26 16.05 26.16 -6.45
N LEU A 27 17.29 26.54 -6.75
CA LEU A 27 18.26 25.67 -7.43
C LEU A 27 18.59 24.43 -6.59
N ILE A 28 18.88 24.60 -5.29
CA ILE A 28 19.17 23.48 -4.39
C ILE A 28 17.95 22.58 -4.22
N ILE A 29 16.75 23.14 -4.01
CA ILE A 29 15.50 22.37 -3.90
C ILE A 29 15.21 21.59 -5.19
N GLY A 30 15.50 22.18 -6.36
CA GLY A 30 15.37 21.50 -7.66
C GLY A 30 16.20 20.23 -7.73
N ILE A 31 17.47 20.30 -7.33
CA ILE A 31 18.38 19.13 -7.34
C ILE A 31 17.91 18.05 -6.36
N LEU A 32 17.57 18.44 -5.13
CA LEU A 32 17.13 17.48 -4.10
C LEU A 32 15.80 16.80 -4.49
N SER A 33 14.86 17.53 -5.08
CA SER A 33 13.54 16.99 -5.45
C SER A 33 13.63 15.91 -6.54
N SER A 34 14.56 16.05 -7.50
CA SER A 34 14.77 15.09 -8.59
C SER A 34 15.12 13.68 -8.07
N VAL A 35 15.92 13.59 -7.00
CA VAL A 35 16.34 12.31 -6.41
C VAL A 35 15.32 11.79 -5.38
N ALA A 36 14.68 12.70 -4.63
CA ALA A 36 13.79 12.33 -3.54
C ALA A 36 12.45 11.75 -4.01
N LEU A 37 11.85 12.31 -5.07
CA LEU A 37 10.53 11.90 -5.56
C LEU A 37 10.41 10.40 -5.90
N PRO A 38 11.31 9.78 -6.70
CA PRO A 38 11.19 8.36 -7.04
C PRO A 38 11.42 7.41 -5.86
N GLN A 39 12.14 7.85 -4.82
CA GLN A 39 12.30 7.07 -3.59
C GLN A 39 11.04 7.18 -2.72
N TYR A 40 10.47 8.38 -2.62
CA TYR A 40 9.24 8.62 -1.89
C TYR A 40 8.07 7.79 -2.42
N THR A 41 7.87 7.74 -3.74
CA THR A 41 6.80 6.92 -4.33
C THR A 41 6.96 5.45 -3.98
N LYS A 42 8.17 4.88 -4.09
CA LYS A 42 8.44 3.48 -3.70
C LYS A 42 8.13 3.20 -2.23
N ALA A 43 8.48 4.12 -1.34
CA ALA A 43 8.19 3.97 0.08
C ALA A 43 6.68 4.00 0.36
N VAL A 44 5.95 4.88 -0.31
CA VAL A 44 4.48 4.95 -0.24
C VAL A 44 3.84 3.67 -0.77
N GLU A 45 4.31 3.14 -1.92
CA GLU A 45 3.81 1.86 -2.45
C GLU A 45 4.02 0.70 -1.50
N LYS A 46 5.22 0.61 -0.91
CA LYS A 46 5.53 -0.43 0.07
C LYS A 46 4.64 -0.32 1.31
N SER A 47 4.40 0.91 1.79
CA SER A 47 3.51 1.17 2.92
C SER A 47 2.07 0.73 2.61
N ARG A 48 1.54 1.08 1.42
CA ARG A 48 0.22 0.62 0.96
C ARG A 48 0.14 -0.89 0.88
N ALA A 49 1.11 -1.54 0.22
CA ALA A 49 1.16 -3.00 0.12
C ALA A 49 1.20 -3.67 1.50
N THR A 50 1.92 -3.09 2.46
CA THR A 50 1.96 -3.55 3.86
C THR A 50 0.58 -3.42 4.53
N GLN A 51 -0.19 -2.35 4.25
CA GLN A 51 -1.57 -2.23 4.74
C GLN A 51 -2.46 -3.35 4.20
N GLY A 52 -2.36 -3.66 2.90
CA GLY A 52 -3.05 -4.80 2.30
C GLY A 52 -2.68 -6.13 2.96
N MET A 53 -1.39 -6.35 3.21
CA MET A 53 -0.91 -7.52 3.94
C MET A 53 -1.49 -7.63 5.36
N VAL A 54 -1.60 -6.52 6.10
CA VAL A 54 -2.22 -6.52 7.43
C VAL A 54 -3.71 -6.90 7.35
N LEU A 55 -4.43 -6.37 6.35
CA LEU A 55 -5.83 -6.71 6.11
C LEU A 55 -6.01 -8.21 5.80
N VAL A 56 -5.17 -8.78 4.94
CA VAL A 56 -5.20 -10.21 4.64
C VAL A 56 -4.91 -11.04 5.90
N ASN A 57 -3.93 -10.64 6.72
CA ASN A 57 -3.64 -11.35 7.98
C ASN A 57 -4.80 -11.30 8.98
N SER A 58 -5.52 -10.18 9.09
CA SER A 58 -6.73 -10.12 9.92
C SER A 58 -7.81 -11.07 9.41
N LEU A 59 -7.95 -11.20 8.09
CA LEU A 59 -8.91 -12.11 7.48
C LEU A 59 -8.55 -13.58 7.66
N VAL A 60 -7.27 -13.91 7.51
CA VAL A 60 -6.73 -15.24 7.82
C VAL A 60 -7.06 -15.61 9.26
N THR A 61 -6.87 -14.67 10.19
CA THR A 61 -7.13 -14.90 11.61
C THR A 61 -8.62 -15.15 11.86
N ALA A 62 -9.50 -14.32 11.30
CA ALA A 62 -10.95 -14.50 11.40
C ALA A 62 -11.39 -15.85 10.81
N GLN A 63 -10.84 -16.22 9.65
CA GLN A 63 -11.10 -17.50 8.99
C GLN A 63 -10.64 -18.70 9.82
N LYS A 64 -9.48 -18.62 10.47
CA LYS A 64 -9.02 -19.66 11.41
C LYS A 64 -9.95 -19.82 12.61
N VAL A 65 -10.42 -18.70 13.18
CA VAL A 65 -11.38 -18.73 14.30
C VAL A 65 -12.69 -19.39 13.86
N TYR A 66 -13.22 -19.03 12.69
CA TYR A 66 -14.41 -19.64 12.14
C TYR A 66 -14.23 -21.14 11.86
N TYR A 67 -13.06 -21.53 11.33
CA TYR A 67 -12.71 -22.94 11.11
C TYR A 67 -12.66 -23.74 12.42
N MET A 68 -12.12 -23.16 13.50
CA MET A 68 -12.11 -23.82 14.81
C MET A 68 -13.52 -24.05 15.37
N ALA A 69 -14.48 -23.18 15.05
CA ALA A 69 -15.86 -23.30 15.50
C ALA A 69 -16.71 -24.24 14.63
N ASN A 70 -16.54 -24.18 13.30
CA ASN A 70 -17.44 -24.86 12.34
C ASN A 70 -16.79 -26.04 11.61
N GLY A 71 -15.49 -26.26 11.75
CA GLY A 71 -14.73 -27.29 11.03
C GLY A 71 -14.55 -27.04 9.53
N LYS A 72 -14.99 -25.88 9.04
CA LYS A 72 -14.90 -25.42 7.64
C LYS A 72 -14.58 -23.93 7.59
N TYR A 73 -13.97 -23.47 6.51
CA TYR A 73 -13.75 -22.04 6.28
C TYR A 73 -15.05 -21.37 5.80
N ALA A 74 -15.18 -20.07 6.07
CA ALA A 74 -16.33 -19.28 5.65
C ALA A 74 -16.29 -19.00 4.14
N ALA A 75 -17.45 -19.14 3.49
CA ALA A 75 -17.61 -18.88 2.06
C ALA A 75 -17.72 -17.39 1.74
N GLY A 76 -18.18 -16.60 2.71
CA GLY A 76 -18.42 -15.16 2.57
C GLY A 76 -17.94 -14.38 3.78
N PHE A 77 -17.86 -13.06 3.61
CA PHE A 77 -17.52 -12.12 4.69
C PHE A 77 -18.64 -12.00 5.73
N ASP A 78 -19.88 -12.35 5.37
CA ASP A 78 -21.06 -12.31 6.25
C ASP A 78 -21.03 -13.36 7.37
N GLU A 79 -20.29 -14.45 7.18
CA GLU A 79 -20.11 -15.48 8.21
C GLU A 79 -18.94 -15.18 9.17
N LEU A 80 -18.12 -14.17 8.86
CA LEU A 80 -16.95 -13.80 9.64
C LEU A 80 -17.28 -12.64 10.59
N ASP A 81 -16.82 -12.74 11.83
CA ASP A 81 -16.88 -11.66 12.82
C ASP A 81 -15.70 -10.69 12.61
N ILE A 82 -15.71 -9.96 11.49
CA ILE A 82 -14.70 -8.95 11.18
C ILE A 82 -15.34 -7.70 10.58
N ASP A 83 -14.96 -6.54 11.12
CA ASP A 83 -15.32 -5.24 10.54
C ASP A 83 -14.26 -4.83 9.51
N LEU A 84 -14.64 -4.82 8.24
CA LEU A 84 -13.78 -4.37 7.15
C LEU A 84 -14.18 -2.98 6.67
N PRO A 85 -13.22 -2.06 6.46
CA PRO A 85 -13.50 -0.77 5.84
C PRO A 85 -13.80 -0.96 4.35
N GLY A 86 -15.06 -1.21 3.99
CA GLY A 86 -15.52 -1.41 2.62
C GLY A 86 -16.98 -1.86 2.60
N ASN A 87 -17.54 -2.06 1.41
CA ASN A 87 -18.83 -2.75 1.25
C ASN A 87 -18.52 -4.22 0.91
N PRO A 88 -18.35 -5.12 1.89
CA PRO A 88 -18.23 -6.54 1.60
C PRO A 88 -19.53 -7.03 0.96
N VAL A 89 -19.41 -7.73 -0.17
CA VAL A 89 -20.54 -8.36 -0.85
C VAL A 89 -20.18 -9.81 -1.09
N GLY A 90 -20.83 -10.72 -0.34
CA GLY A 90 -20.55 -12.15 -0.38
C GLY A 90 -19.07 -12.42 -0.09
N SER A 91 -18.35 -12.94 -1.08
CA SER A 91 -16.94 -13.31 -0.97
C SER A 91 -15.97 -12.24 -1.50
N SER A 92 -16.44 -11.04 -1.85
CA SER A 92 -15.60 -9.94 -2.37
C SER A 92 -15.75 -8.67 -1.52
N ALA A 93 -14.63 -8.00 -1.22
CA ALA A 93 -14.61 -6.71 -0.55
C ALA A 93 -13.63 -5.77 -1.25
N VAL A 94 -14.09 -4.58 -1.65
CA VAL A 94 -13.25 -3.56 -2.27
C VAL A 94 -12.92 -2.48 -1.23
N ILE A 95 -11.63 -2.33 -0.95
CA ILE A 95 -11.06 -1.43 0.05
C ILE A 95 -10.09 -0.49 -0.65
N LYS A 96 -10.57 0.69 -1.07
CA LYS A 96 -9.78 1.75 -1.76
C LYS A 96 -8.92 1.24 -2.92
N ASP A 97 -7.70 0.78 -2.62
CA ASP A 97 -6.71 0.32 -3.59
C ASP A 97 -6.61 -1.23 -3.68
N PHE A 98 -7.31 -1.94 -2.79
CA PHE A 98 -7.31 -3.39 -2.68
C PHE A 98 -8.67 -3.97 -3.02
N ASP A 99 -8.67 -5.01 -3.83
CA ASP A 99 -9.82 -5.87 -4.05
C ASP A 99 -9.53 -7.23 -3.41
N ILE A 100 -10.27 -7.56 -2.36
CA ILE A 100 -10.13 -8.80 -1.61
C ILE A 100 -11.20 -9.77 -2.10
N ARG A 101 -10.79 -10.99 -2.44
CA ARG A 101 -11.66 -12.10 -2.78
C ARG A 101 -11.32 -13.30 -1.89
N MET A 102 -12.35 -13.94 -1.37
CA MET A 102 -12.28 -15.27 -0.79
C MET A 102 -12.83 -16.22 -1.85
N ASP A 103 -12.02 -17.18 -2.27
CA ASP A 103 -12.45 -18.17 -3.25
C ASP A 103 -12.91 -19.43 -2.53
N GLU A 104 -14.16 -19.82 -2.77
CA GLU A 104 -14.73 -21.06 -2.28
C GLU A 104 -14.29 -22.19 -3.22
N MET A 105 -13.08 -22.71 -3.03
CA MET A 105 -12.67 -23.90 -3.77
C MET A 105 -13.43 -25.10 -3.20
N ASN A 106 -14.46 -25.52 -3.95
CA ASN A 106 -15.23 -26.74 -3.73
C ASN A 106 -14.33 -27.86 -3.18
N ASN A 107 -14.57 -28.25 -1.93
CA ASN A 107 -13.97 -29.41 -1.27
C ASN A 107 -12.48 -29.30 -0.89
N SER A 108 -11.88 -28.11 -0.81
CA SER A 108 -10.54 -27.94 -0.22
C SER A 108 -10.61 -27.40 1.22
N SER A 109 -9.96 -28.08 2.16
CA SER A 109 -9.78 -27.65 3.55
C SER A 109 -8.81 -26.45 3.68
N LEU A 110 -8.74 -25.58 2.68
CA LEU A 110 -7.74 -24.53 2.57
C LEU A 110 -8.45 -23.20 2.28
N ALA A 111 -8.30 -22.23 3.18
CA ALA A 111 -8.74 -20.86 2.92
C ALA A 111 -7.86 -20.25 1.82
N HIS A 112 -8.48 -19.90 0.71
CA HIS A 112 -7.84 -19.12 -0.35
C HIS A 112 -8.30 -17.67 -0.23
N ILE A 113 -7.41 -16.82 0.28
CA ILE A 113 -7.64 -15.37 0.35
C ILE A 113 -6.72 -14.70 -0.67
N GLN A 114 -7.33 -13.89 -1.52
CA GLN A 114 -6.67 -13.14 -2.57
C GLN A 114 -6.90 -11.65 -2.33
N ALA A 115 -5.84 -10.85 -2.22
CA ALA A 115 -5.97 -9.39 -2.21
C ALA A 115 -5.19 -8.78 -3.37
N MET A 116 -5.91 -8.23 -4.35
CA MET A 116 -5.35 -7.62 -5.53
C MET A 116 -5.15 -6.13 -5.30
N TYR A 117 -3.91 -5.67 -5.43
CA TYR A 117 -3.55 -4.26 -5.43
C TYR A 117 -3.36 -3.79 -6.87
N ASN A 118 -4.20 -2.87 -7.34
CA ASN A 118 -4.11 -2.38 -8.72
C ASN A 118 -3.53 -0.96 -8.75
N ARG A 119 -2.49 -0.76 -9.57
CA ARG A 119 -1.86 0.54 -9.79
C ARG A 119 -1.79 0.92 -11.25
N GLN A 120 -2.19 2.15 -11.51
CA GLN A 120 -2.02 2.84 -12.78
C GLN A 120 -0.83 3.78 -12.69
N GLU A 121 0.22 3.53 -13.46
CA GLU A 121 1.38 4.43 -13.57
C GLU A 121 1.63 4.78 -15.03
N TRP A 122 1.49 6.07 -15.38
CA TRP A 122 1.82 6.62 -16.69
C TRP A 122 1.25 5.80 -17.88
N GLY A 123 -0.03 5.41 -17.80
CA GLY A 123 -0.70 4.63 -18.84
C GLY A 123 -0.38 3.14 -18.86
N ARG A 124 0.44 2.62 -17.94
CA ARG A 124 0.65 1.18 -17.71
C ARG A 124 -0.01 0.74 -16.41
N ASN A 125 -0.72 -0.38 -16.46
CA ASN A 125 -1.40 -0.96 -15.32
C ASN A 125 -0.56 -2.12 -14.85
N TRP A 126 -0.29 -2.17 -13.56
CA TRP A 126 0.30 -3.33 -12.93
C TRP A 126 -0.45 -3.64 -11.65
N TYR A 127 -0.44 -4.90 -11.28
CA TYR A 127 -1.04 -5.35 -10.04
C TYR A 127 -0.11 -6.32 -9.34
N ILE A 128 -0.28 -6.40 -8.02
CA ILE A 128 0.22 -7.50 -7.21
C ILE A 128 -0.96 -8.18 -6.54
N LEU A 129 -0.80 -9.46 -6.24
CA LEU A 129 -1.80 -10.26 -5.56
C LEU A 129 -1.18 -10.83 -4.30
N PHE A 130 -1.75 -10.55 -3.14
CA PHE A 130 -1.44 -11.33 -1.95
C PHE A 130 -2.30 -12.59 -1.96
N TYR A 131 -1.64 -13.74 -1.93
CA TYR A 131 -2.26 -15.05 -1.96
C TYR A 131 -1.95 -15.79 -0.67
N PHE A 132 -2.98 -16.15 0.09
CA PHE A 132 -2.83 -16.99 1.26
C PHE A 132 -3.23 -18.42 0.94
N SER A 133 -2.36 -19.38 1.26
CA SER A 133 -2.61 -20.81 1.09
C SER A 133 -1.76 -21.62 2.05
N ARG A 134 -2.32 -22.71 2.61
CA ARG A 134 -1.64 -23.64 3.54
C ARG A 134 -0.83 -22.93 4.65
N ASP A 135 -1.44 -21.93 5.27
CA ASP A 135 -0.85 -21.15 6.37
C ASP A 135 0.35 -20.25 5.99
N LYS A 136 0.57 -20.01 4.70
CA LYS A 136 1.62 -19.12 4.20
C LYS A 136 1.01 -18.02 3.35
N LEU A 137 1.58 -16.83 3.48
CA LEU A 137 1.24 -15.68 2.66
C LEU A 137 2.29 -15.52 1.55
N TYR A 138 1.82 -15.25 0.34
CA TYR A 138 2.65 -15.04 -0.83
C TYR A 138 2.30 -13.69 -1.47
N CYS A 139 3.31 -12.87 -1.78
CA CYS A 139 3.18 -11.75 -2.69
C CYS A 139 3.42 -12.28 -4.10
N VAL A 140 2.43 -12.12 -4.96
CA VAL A 140 2.43 -12.63 -6.32
C VAL A 140 2.45 -11.47 -7.29
N ALA A 141 3.33 -11.53 -8.27
CA ALA A 141 3.43 -10.54 -9.33
C ALA A 141 3.55 -11.23 -10.69
N HIS A 142 2.99 -10.61 -11.72
CA HIS A 142 3.09 -11.13 -13.08
C HIS A 142 4.56 -11.08 -13.55
N THR A 143 5.04 -12.16 -14.18
CA THR A 143 6.43 -12.28 -14.68
C THR A 143 6.85 -11.11 -15.57
N GLY A 144 5.96 -10.62 -16.43
CA GLY A 144 6.18 -9.46 -17.31
C GLY A 144 6.10 -8.08 -16.63
N SER A 145 5.73 -8.00 -15.34
CA SER A 145 5.56 -6.73 -14.62
C SER A 145 6.78 -6.42 -13.75
N GLU A 146 7.66 -5.54 -14.23
CA GLU A 146 8.86 -5.15 -13.47
C GLU A 146 8.51 -4.38 -12.19
N ALA A 147 7.48 -3.52 -12.24
CA ALA A 147 7.03 -2.72 -11.09
C ALA A 147 6.48 -3.62 -9.97
N GLY A 148 5.62 -4.58 -10.30
CA GLY A 148 5.07 -5.54 -9.34
C GLY A 148 6.14 -6.45 -8.76
N ASN A 149 7.03 -6.99 -9.61
CA ASN A 149 8.13 -7.83 -9.16
C ASN A 149 9.09 -7.08 -8.23
N ARG A 150 9.39 -5.80 -8.50
CA ARG A 150 10.20 -4.97 -7.61
C ARG A 150 9.54 -4.76 -6.25
N LEU A 151 8.22 -4.60 -6.21
CA LEU A 151 7.48 -4.44 -4.96
C LEU A 151 7.48 -5.74 -4.14
N CYS A 152 7.17 -6.88 -4.75
CA CYS A 152 7.22 -8.17 -4.03
C CYS A 152 8.65 -8.53 -3.57
N LYS A 153 9.69 -8.19 -4.36
CA LYS A 153 11.09 -8.33 -3.94
C LYS A 153 11.46 -7.53 -2.69
N SER A 154 10.69 -6.50 -2.34
CA SER A 154 10.92 -5.71 -1.13
C SER A 154 10.48 -6.41 0.17
N PHE A 155 9.74 -7.52 0.03
CA PHE A 155 9.27 -8.39 1.11
C PHE A 155 10.12 -9.66 1.20
N SER A 156 10.42 -10.31 0.07
CA SER A 156 11.26 -11.50 0.03
C SER A 156 12.11 -11.58 -1.23
N LEU A 157 13.34 -12.09 -1.09
CA LEU A 157 14.36 -12.08 -2.15
C LEU A 157 14.32 -13.32 -3.05
N GLN A 158 13.67 -14.40 -2.61
CA GLN A 158 13.66 -15.69 -3.32
C GLN A 158 12.28 -15.91 -3.98
N PRO A 159 12.15 -15.67 -5.30
CA PRO A 159 10.94 -16.01 -6.03
C PRO A 159 10.86 -17.51 -6.31
N GLU A 160 9.69 -18.07 -6.10
CA GLU A 160 9.29 -19.40 -6.58
C GLU A 160 8.31 -19.21 -7.76
N ASN A 161 8.30 -20.16 -8.70
CA ASN A 161 7.28 -20.16 -9.75
C ASN A 161 5.95 -20.59 -9.14
N CYS A 162 4.91 -19.78 -9.34
CA CYS A 162 3.57 -20.17 -8.92
C CYS A 162 3.07 -21.36 -9.76
N PRO A 163 2.20 -22.23 -9.18
CA PRO A 163 1.61 -23.35 -9.92
C PRO A 163 0.72 -22.88 -11.09
N GLU A 164 0.15 -21.68 -10.98
CA GLU A 164 -0.49 -20.97 -12.08
C GLU A 164 0.59 -20.23 -12.86
N GLY A 165 0.92 -20.73 -14.06
CA GLY A 165 1.99 -20.19 -14.88
C GLY A 165 1.83 -18.69 -15.20
N GLY A 166 2.95 -18.00 -15.37
CA GLY A 166 2.97 -16.55 -15.69
C GLY A 166 3.14 -15.63 -14.48
N PHE A 167 3.18 -16.19 -13.26
CA PHE A 167 3.35 -15.44 -12.01
C PHE A 167 4.58 -15.89 -11.21
N LEU A 168 5.20 -14.93 -10.52
CA LEU A 168 6.25 -15.15 -9.53
C LEU A 168 5.67 -15.01 -8.12
N CYS A 169 5.88 -16.03 -7.30
CA CYS A 169 5.43 -16.11 -5.93
C CYS A 169 6.60 -15.78 -4.99
N TYR A 170 6.42 -14.80 -4.13
CA TYR A 170 7.39 -14.40 -3.10
C TYR A 170 6.79 -14.71 -1.73
N PRO A 171 7.33 -15.65 -0.95
CA PRO A 171 6.82 -15.94 0.38
C PRO A 171 7.07 -14.73 1.30
N VAL A 172 6.05 -14.29 2.04
CA VAL A 172 6.09 -13.11 2.92
C VAL A 172 5.89 -13.48 4.38
#